data_AF-A0A2P5AGR0-F1
#
_entry.id   AF-A0A2P5AGR0-F1
#
_cell.length_a   1.000
_cell.length_b   1.000
_cell.length_c   1.000
_cell.angle_alpha   90.00
_cell.angle_beta   90.00
_cell.angle_gamma   90.00
#
_symmetry.space_group_name_H-M   'P 1'
#
loop_
_entity.id
_entity.type
_entity.pdbx_description
1 polymer ?
#
loop_
_entity_poly.entity_id
_entity_poly.type
_entity_poly.pdbx_seq_one_letter_code
_entity_poly.pdbx_strand_id
1 'polypeptide(L)'
;MGMAMSMEARKMKMMPMIVTCFGFWICSSSSDDDDDLIFYESFEDSFEGRWIVSDKDDYNGVWKLSKSEVHDDHGLLVSEKARKYAIVKELDQSLALKDKTIALQFEVRLQSGLRYGGAYLKYLQPQDAGWKAKEFDNESPYSKMFGPDKCGSTNKVHFILKHKNPKDGSILSTI
;
A
#
# COMPACT_ATOMS: atom_id res chain seq x y z
N MET A 1 12.00 -4.54 7.39
CA MET A 1 10.91 -4.83 6.42
C MET A 1 10.15 -3.54 6.21
N GLY A 2 9.26 -3.46 5.22
CA GLY A 2 8.47 -2.25 5.01
C GLY A 2 7.11 -2.55 4.40
N MET A 3 6.21 -1.61 4.57
CA MET A 3 4.97 -1.52 3.84
C MET A 3 5.10 -0.36 2.87
N ALA A 4 5.00 -0.62 1.58
CA ALA A 4 5.00 0.42 0.57
C ALA A 4 3.62 0.55 -0.05
N MET A 5 3.15 1.78 -0.18
CA MET A 5 2.00 2.08 -1.01
C MET A 5 2.51 2.62 -2.34
N SER A 6 2.11 1.95 -3.42
CA SER A 6 2.42 2.38 -4.78
C SER A 6 1.11 2.69 -5.47
N MET A 7 0.95 3.95 -5.87
CA MET A 7 -0.21 4.41 -6.61
C MET A 7 0.24 4.98 -7.94
N GLU A 8 -0.43 4.57 -9.00
CA GLU A 8 -0.13 5.02 -10.33
C GLU A 8 -1.45 5.45 -10.98
N ALA A 9 -1.62 6.75 -11.20
CA ALA A 9 -2.81 7.29 -11.84
C ALA A 9 -2.47 7.73 -13.27
N ARG A 10 -2.65 6.85 -14.25
CA ARG A 10 -2.49 7.18 -15.68
C ARG A 10 -3.81 7.75 -16.22
N LYS A 11 -3.82 9.07 -16.40
CA LYS A 11 -4.87 9.82 -17.12
C LYS A 11 -6.29 9.70 -16.52
N MET A 12 -6.64 10.70 -15.72
CA MET A 12 -8.00 10.96 -15.24
C MET A 12 -8.42 12.40 -15.54
N LYS A 13 -9.73 12.68 -15.66
CA LYS A 13 -10.26 14.06 -15.67
C LYS A 13 -10.30 14.56 -14.21
N MET A 14 -10.08 15.86 -13.96
CA MET A 14 -9.63 16.40 -12.66
C MET A 14 -10.58 16.05 -11.49
N MET A 15 -10.05 15.44 -10.42
CA MET A 15 -10.30 15.77 -9.00
C MET A 15 -9.46 14.81 -8.12
N PRO A 16 -9.15 15.17 -6.86
CA PRO A 16 -8.04 14.60 -6.10
C PRO A 16 -8.42 13.24 -5.43
N MET A 17 -7.52 12.24 -5.34
CA MET A 17 -7.80 10.89 -4.77
C MET A 17 -7.24 10.70 -3.36
N ILE A 18 -8.01 10.29 -2.36
CA ILE A 18 -7.54 10.09 -0.98
C ILE A 18 -7.64 8.60 -0.58
N VAL A 19 -6.60 8.06 0.06
CA VAL A 19 -6.55 6.73 0.70
C VAL A 19 -6.80 6.91 2.20
N THR A 20 -7.84 6.28 2.74
CA THR A 20 -8.23 6.32 4.16
C THR A 20 -8.38 4.90 4.70
N CYS A 21 -8.43 4.71 6.02
CA CYS A 21 -8.72 3.43 6.67
C CYS A 21 -9.90 3.58 7.63
N PHE A 22 -10.97 2.80 7.46
CA PHE A 22 -11.97 2.51 8.49
C PHE A 22 -12.13 1.00 8.66
N GLY A 23 -12.16 0.61 9.92
CA GLY A 23 -12.37 -0.76 10.35
C GLY A 23 -13.84 -1.18 10.20
N PHE A 24 -14.05 -2.44 9.81
CA PHE A 24 -15.32 -3.12 10.03
C PHE A 24 -15.05 -4.48 10.65
N TRP A 25 -15.64 -4.68 11.82
CA TRP A 25 -15.50 -5.82 12.71
C TRP A 25 -16.11 -7.08 12.07
N ILE A 26 -15.37 -8.18 12.05
CA ILE A 26 -15.92 -9.53 11.96
C ILE A 26 -15.42 -10.27 13.19
N CYS A 27 -16.35 -10.63 14.08
CA CYS A 27 -16.06 -11.44 15.26
C CYS A 27 -15.51 -12.80 14.82
N SER A 28 -14.33 -13.14 15.33
CA SER A 28 -14.05 -14.52 15.73
C SER A 28 -13.60 -14.48 17.18
N SER A 29 -14.18 -15.38 17.96
CA SER A 29 -14.09 -15.47 19.41
C SER A 29 -12.66 -15.43 19.95
N SER A 30 -12.53 -14.75 21.08
CA SER A 30 -11.42 -14.68 22.04
C SER A 30 -10.16 -13.92 21.61
N SER A 31 -10.05 -12.64 22.01
CA SER A 31 -9.20 -12.14 23.11
C SER A 31 -9.14 -10.61 23.04
N ASP A 32 -9.57 -9.92 24.09
CA ASP A 32 -9.49 -8.47 24.23
C ASP A 32 -8.04 -8.04 24.57
N ASP A 33 -7.11 -8.18 23.63
CA ASP A 33 -5.75 -7.66 23.76
C ASP A 33 -5.37 -6.81 22.52
N ASP A 34 -4.99 -5.55 22.74
CA ASP A 34 -4.36 -4.64 21.76
C ASP A 34 -2.98 -5.18 21.28
N ASP A 35 -2.52 -6.31 21.86
CA ASP A 35 -1.23 -6.95 21.60
C ASP A 35 -1.08 -7.59 20.20
N ASP A 36 -2.17 -7.76 19.45
CA ASP A 36 -2.14 -8.33 18.09
C ASP A 36 -2.04 -7.27 16.96
N LEU A 37 -2.08 -5.98 17.30
CA LEU A 37 -1.97 -4.91 16.31
C LEU A 37 -0.52 -4.69 15.86
N ILE A 38 -0.17 -5.23 14.70
CA ILE A 38 1.19 -5.09 14.14
C ILE A 38 1.47 -3.68 13.63
N PHE A 39 0.49 -3.07 12.95
CA PHE A 39 0.63 -1.75 12.36
C PHE A 39 -0.75 -1.14 12.09
N TYR A 40 -0.91 0.12 12.47
CA TYR A 40 -2.08 0.93 12.17
C TYR A 40 -1.67 2.34 11.79
N GLU A 41 -2.36 2.89 10.80
CA GLU A 41 -2.18 4.26 10.36
C GLU A 41 -3.55 4.85 10.02
N SER A 42 -3.95 5.86 10.79
CA SER A 42 -5.18 6.62 10.54
C SER A 42 -4.96 7.84 9.66
N PHE A 43 -3.72 8.34 9.56
CA PHE A 43 -3.38 9.61 8.92
C PHE A 43 -4.05 10.84 9.55
N GLU A 44 -4.50 10.79 10.80
CA GLU A 44 -5.00 12.00 11.49
C GLU A 44 -3.89 13.03 11.74
N ASP A 45 -2.65 12.57 11.89
CA ASP A 45 -1.45 13.40 11.97
C ASP A 45 -0.65 13.38 10.66
N SER A 46 0.19 14.41 10.46
CA SER A 46 1.08 14.51 9.30
C SER A 46 1.89 13.22 9.08
N PHE A 47 1.94 12.74 7.83
CA PHE A 47 2.75 11.58 7.46
C PHE A 47 4.25 11.92 7.34
N GLU A 48 4.60 13.21 7.31
CA GLU A 48 5.99 13.65 7.16
C GLU A 48 6.86 13.16 8.32
N GLY A 49 8.05 12.63 7.99
CA GLY A 49 8.96 12.01 8.96
C GLY A 49 8.54 10.61 9.44
N ARG A 50 7.27 10.23 9.30
CA ARG A 50 6.76 8.88 9.64
C ARG A 50 6.77 7.94 8.43
N TRP A 51 6.56 8.51 7.26
CA TRP A 51 6.57 7.86 5.95
C TRP A 51 7.63 8.48 5.04
N ILE A 52 8.22 7.67 4.18
CA ILE A 52 9.35 8.03 3.32
C ILE A 52 8.87 7.99 1.87
N VAL A 53 8.82 9.15 1.22
CA VAL A 53 8.54 9.27 -0.21
C VAL A 53 9.76 8.79 -1.01
N SER A 54 9.53 8.08 -2.10
CA SER A 54 10.62 7.65 -2.99
C SER A 54 11.21 8.85 -3.74
N ASP A 55 12.54 8.91 -3.82
CA ASP A 55 13.31 9.93 -4.55
C ASP A 55 13.56 9.52 -6.02
N LYS A 56 13.02 8.38 -6.48
CA LYS A 56 13.14 7.93 -7.87
C LYS A 56 12.44 8.90 -8.83
N ASP A 57 13.12 9.32 -9.90
CA ASP A 57 12.65 10.32 -10.87
C ASP A 57 11.24 10.09 -11.44
N ASP A 58 10.89 8.81 -11.62
CA ASP A 58 9.60 8.37 -12.15
C ASP A 58 8.43 8.60 -11.17
N TYR A 59 8.71 8.73 -9.87
CA TYR A 59 7.76 8.86 -8.76
C TYR A 59 7.64 10.31 -8.29
N ASN A 60 7.35 11.20 -9.23
CA ASN A 60 7.29 12.65 -9.02
C ASN A 60 5.91 13.20 -8.63
N GLY A 61 4.98 12.35 -8.19
CA GLY A 61 3.71 12.77 -7.64
C GLY A 61 3.83 13.28 -6.20
N VAL A 62 3.15 14.38 -5.88
CA VAL A 62 3.19 14.99 -4.55
C VAL A 62 2.07 14.43 -3.68
N TRP A 63 2.45 13.74 -2.60
CA TRP A 63 1.55 13.29 -1.54
C TRP A 63 1.08 14.47 -0.71
N LYS A 64 -0.21 14.51 -0.38
CA LYS A 64 -0.79 15.50 0.53
C LYS A 64 -1.62 14.81 1.59
N LEU A 65 -1.79 15.43 2.76
CA LEU A 65 -2.80 15.01 3.71
C LEU A 65 -4.08 15.79 3.42
N SER A 66 -5.23 15.11 3.36
CA SER A 66 -6.51 15.78 3.12
C SER A 66 -7.68 14.97 3.67
N LYS A 67 -8.77 15.65 3.97
CA LYS A 67 -10.08 15.03 4.23
C LYS A 67 -10.76 14.68 2.92
N SER A 68 -11.59 13.63 2.96
CA SER A 68 -12.44 13.26 1.83
C SER A 68 -13.64 14.21 1.68
N GLU A 69 -14.26 14.26 0.49
CA GLU A 69 -15.46 15.11 0.28
C GLU A 69 -16.69 14.64 1.08
N VAL A 70 -16.70 13.38 1.53
CA VAL A 70 -17.87 12.70 2.10
C VAL A 70 -17.71 12.36 3.58
N HIS A 71 -16.47 12.24 4.06
CA HIS A 71 -16.13 11.91 5.45
C HIS A 71 -15.07 12.84 6.00
N ASP A 72 -15.15 13.08 7.31
CA ASP A 72 -14.30 14.01 8.04
C ASP A 72 -12.89 13.48 8.34
N ASP A 73 -12.60 12.25 7.95
CA ASP A 73 -11.33 11.56 8.25
C ASP A 73 -10.24 11.93 7.25
N HIS A 74 -9.01 11.99 7.74
CA HIS A 74 -7.85 12.30 6.90
C HIS A 74 -7.30 11.08 6.17
N GLY A 75 -6.60 11.34 5.07
CA GLY A 75 -5.91 10.30 4.32
C GLY A 75 -4.86 10.86 3.36
N LEU A 76 -4.11 9.95 2.74
CA LEU A 76 -3.10 10.29 1.75
C LEU A 76 -3.74 10.61 0.40
N LEU A 77 -3.51 11.85 -0.04
CA LEU A 77 -4.05 12.43 -1.26
C LEU A 77 -3.08 12.38 -2.44
N VAL A 78 -3.55 11.79 -3.54
CA VAL A 78 -2.96 11.64 -4.86
C VAL A 78 -3.81 12.44 -5.86
N SER A 79 -3.38 13.66 -6.20
CA SER A 79 -4.25 14.61 -6.93
C SER A 79 -3.83 14.90 -8.37
N GLU A 80 -2.58 14.64 -8.70
CA GLU A 80 -2.00 14.94 -10.02
C GLU A 80 -2.18 13.78 -10.99
N LYS A 81 -2.47 14.13 -12.24
CA LYS A 81 -2.73 13.19 -13.32
C LYS A 81 -1.44 12.72 -13.96
N ALA A 82 -1.43 11.46 -14.42
CA ALA A 82 -0.29 10.88 -15.14
C ALA A 82 1.03 10.97 -14.35
N ARG A 83 0.91 10.83 -13.03
CA ARG A 83 2.02 10.80 -12.07
C ARG A 83 2.05 9.43 -11.41
N LYS A 84 3.25 8.96 -11.08
CA LYS A 84 3.45 7.80 -10.20
C LYS A 84 3.75 8.32 -8.80
N TYR A 85 3.30 7.56 -7.82
CA TYR A 85 3.41 7.87 -6.41
C TYR A 85 3.93 6.63 -5.70
N ALA A 86 4.92 6.85 -4.84
CA ALA A 86 5.49 5.82 -4.00
C ALA A 86 5.76 6.43 -2.64
N ILE A 87 5.30 5.74 -1.60
CA ILE A 87 5.61 6.10 -0.22
C ILE A 87 5.77 4.82 0.59
N VAL A 88 6.74 4.80 1.48
CA VAL A 88 7.15 3.62 2.23
C VAL A 88 7.11 3.91 3.72
N LYS A 89 6.50 3.00 4.48
CA LYS A 89 6.64 2.90 5.92
C LYS A 89 7.55 1.74 6.24
N GLU A 90 8.70 2.03 6.84
CA GLU A 90 9.53 0.99 7.43
C GLU A 90 8.84 0.49 8.71
N LEU A 91 8.84 -0.84 8.89
CA LEU A 91 8.24 -1.51 10.04
C LEU A 91 9.35 -2.03 10.94
N ASP A 92 9.21 -1.76 12.24
CA ASP A 92 10.19 -2.14 13.25
C ASP A 92 10.27 -3.65 13.45
N GLN A 93 9.15 -4.35 13.25
CA GLN A 93 9.04 -5.79 13.44
C GLN A 93 8.94 -6.54 12.12
N SER A 94 9.73 -7.62 12.02
CA SER A 94 9.60 -8.61 10.97
C SER A 94 8.38 -9.48 11.22
N LEU A 95 7.41 -9.48 10.30
CA LEU A 95 6.21 -10.28 10.44
C LEU A 95 6.49 -11.75 10.14
N ALA A 96 6.68 -12.55 11.19
CA ALA A 96 6.76 -14.00 11.06
C ALA A 96 5.34 -14.56 10.83
N LEU A 97 5.05 -14.99 9.60
CA LEU A 97 3.74 -15.52 9.20
C LEU A 97 3.49 -16.96 9.69
N LYS A 98 4.45 -17.59 10.37
CA LYS A 98 4.36 -19.00 10.72
C LYS A 98 3.34 -19.18 11.85
N ASP A 99 2.35 -20.02 11.60
CA ASP A 99 1.33 -20.43 12.57
C ASP A 99 0.39 -19.30 13.07
N LYS A 100 0.35 -18.16 12.37
CA LYS A 100 -0.57 -17.04 12.67
C LYS A 100 -1.40 -16.62 11.45
N THR A 101 -2.68 -16.33 11.68
CA THR A 101 -3.56 -15.67 10.71
C THR A 101 -3.28 -14.18 10.72
N ILE A 102 -3.10 -13.58 9.55
CA ILE A 102 -2.81 -12.15 9.42
C ILE A 102 -3.82 -11.52 8.48
N ALA A 103 -4.42 -10.43 8.94
CA ALA A 103 -5.26 -9.56 8.13
C ALA A 103 -4.42 -8.38 7.63
N LEU A 104 -4.52 -8.08 6.34
CA LEU A 104 -4.05 -6.82 5.75
C LEU A 104 -5.27 -6.10 5.20
N GLN A 105 -5.52 -4.89 5.68
CA GLN A 105 -6.64 -4.06 5.26
C GLN A 105 -6.18 -2.63 5.01
N PHE A 106 -6.72 -2.01 3.97
CA PHE A 106 -6.62 -0.59 3.69
C PHE A 106 -7.84 -0.18 2.85
N GLU A 107 -8.22 1.10 2.84
CA GLU A 107 -9.26 1.59 1.93
C GLU A 107 -8.68 2.55 0.90
N VAL A 108 -9.28 2.54 -0.28
CA VAL A 108 -8.96 3.48 -1.35
C VAL A 108 -10.24 4.12 -1.83
N ARG A 109 -10.27 5.45 -1.85
CA ARG A 109 -11.42 6.20 -2.37
C ARG A 109 -11.06 6.88 -3.68
N LEU A 110 -11.62 6.34 -4.76
CA LEU A 110 -11.48 6.85 -6.11
C LEU A 110 -12.51 7.96 -6.37
N GLN A 111 -12.34 9.13 -5.76
CA GLN A 111 -13.32 10.24 -5.79
C GLN A 111 -13.69 10.67 -7.23
N SER A 112 -12.72 10.67 -8.14
CA SER A 112 -12.92 10.99 -9.56
C SER A 112 -13.02 9.77 -10.47
N GLY A 113 -13.18 8.58 -9.87
CA GLY A 113 -12.96 7.29 -10.51
C GLY A 113 -11.48 6.94 -10.66
N LEU A 114 -11.19 5.96 -11.51
CA LEU A 114 -9.86 5.62 -12.02
C LEU A 114 -10.09 4.97 -13.40
N ARG A 115 -9.42 5.45 -14.45
CA ARG A 115 -9.56 4.86 -15.80
C ARG A 115 -8.39 3.97 -16.17
N TYR A 116 -7.17 4.45 -15.91
CA TYR A 116 -5.96 3.66 -16.04
C TYR A 116 -5.09 3.92 -14.82
N GLY A 117 -4.81 2.90 -14.04
CA GLY A 117 -4.02 3.04 -12.83
C GLY A 117 -4.27 1.97 -11.79
N GLY A 118 -3.30 1.85 -10.90
CA GLY A 118 -3.32 0.96 -9.76
C GLY A 118 -3.26 1.73 -8.46
N ALA A 119 -3.91 1.18 -7.44
CA ALA A 119 -3.88 1.66 -6.08
C ALA A 119 -3.67 0.46 -5.16
N TYR A 120 -2.43 -0.01 -5.10
CA TYR A 120 -2.08 -1.26 -4.41
C TYR A 120 -0.96 -1.05 -3.40
N LEU A 121 -0.99 -1.92 -2.40
CA LEU A 121 -0.02 -1.97 -1.32
C LEU A 121 0.92 -3.15 -1.57
N LYS A 122 2.21 -2.94 -1.34
CA LYS A 122 3.24 -3.98 -1.36
C LYS A 122 3.81 -4.17 0.03
N TYR A 123 3.80 -5.40 0.53
CA TYR A 123 4.56 -5.79 1.70
C TYR A 123 5.96 -6.18 1.27
N LEU A 124 6.94 -5.33 1.60
CA LEU A 124 8.33 -5.45 1.17
C LEU A 124 9.08 -6.53 1.94
N GLN A 125 10.06 -7.13 1.27
CA GLN A 125 11.01 -8.04 1.92
C GLN A 125 11.87 -7.28 2.96
N PRO A 126 12.63 -7.96 3.83
CA PRO A 126 13.55 -7.25 4.71
C PRO A 126 14.59 -6.45 3.92
N GLN A 127 15.19 -5.44 4.56
CA GLN A 127 16.04 -4.44 3.88
C GLN A 127 17.30 -5.07 3.26
N ASP A 128 17.77 -6.17 3.85
CA ASP A 128 18.89 -6.98 3.37
C ASP A 128 18.63 -7.65 2.00
N ALA A 129 17.38 -7.65 1.53
CA ALA A 129 17.03 -8.00 0.15
C ALA A 129 17.46 -6.94 -0.89
N GLY A 130 18.12 -5.86 -0.47
CA GLY A 130 18.78 -4.91 -1.36
C GLY A 130 17.92 -3.75 -1.82
N TRP A 131 17.02 -3.24 -0.96
CA TRP A 131 16.23 -2.04 -1.25
C TRP A 131 16.38 -0.99 -0.16
N LYS A 132 16.11 0.28 -0.48
CA LYS A 132 16.03 1.38 0.48
C LYS A 132 14.73 2.15 0.25
N ALA A 133 14.12 2.66 1.31
CA ALA A 133 12.83 3.36 1.20
C ALA A 133 12.85 4.53 0.21
N LYS A 134 13.89 5.37 0.24
CA LYS A 134 14.10 6.47 -0.72
C LYS A 134 14.35 6.03 -2.16
N GLU A 135 14.77 4.79 -2.38
CA GLU A 135 15.07 4.25 -3.71
C GLU A 135 13.94 3.33 -4.22
N PHE A 136 12.81 3.26 -3.50
CA PHE A 136 11.72 2.34 -3.82
C PHE A 136 11.14 2.60 -5.22
N ASP A 137 10.88 1.50 -5.94
CA ASP A 137 10.25 1.48 -7.24
C ASP A 137 9.40 0.21 -7.45
N ASN A 138 8.90 0.01 -8.67
CA ASN A 138 8.04 -1.12 -8.95
C ASN A 138 8.75 -2.48 -8.89
N GLU A 139 10.07 -2.52 -9.06
CA GLU A 139 10.89 -3.73 -9.03
C GLU A 139 11.40 -4.06 -7.62
N SER A 140 11.25 -3.12 -6.68
CA SER A 140 11.66 -3.31 -5.29
C SER A 140 11.10 -4.61 -4.69
N PRO A 141 11.94 -5.46 -4.06
CA PRO A 141 11.56 -6.78 -3.59
C PRO A 141 10.38 -6.76 -2.61
N TYR A 142 9.31 -7.46 -2.98
CA TYR A 142 8.12 -7.64 -2.15
C TYR A 142 7.77 -9.11 -2.00
N SER A 143 7.01 -9.42 -0.95
CA SER A 143 6.46 -10.76 -0.68
C SER A 143 4.96 -10.82 -0.93
N LYS A 144 4.23 -9.72 -0.72
CA LYS A 144 2.79 -9.63 -0.99
C LYS A 144 2.47 -8.34 -1.73
N MET A 145 1.57 -8.38 -2.70
CA MET A 145 0.94 -7.21 -3.30
C MET A 145 -0.56 -7.38 -3.25
N PHE A 146 -1.28 -6.37 -2.75
CA PHE A 146 -2.72 -6.41 -2.61
C PHE A 146 -3.33 -5.06 -2.98
N GLY A 147 -4.38 -5.08 -3.82
CA GLY A 147 -5.17 -3.88 -4.08
C GLY A 147 -5.80 -3.79 -5.46
N PRO A 148 -6.67 -2.79 -5.67
CA PRO A 148 -7.33 -2.54 -6.95
C PRO A 148 -6.36 -2.06 -8.04
N ASP A 149 -6.61 -2.53 -9.25
CA ASP A 149 -5.96 -2.08 -10.48
C ASP A 149 -6.98 -2.05 -11.62
N LYS A 150 -7.06 -0.89 -12.27
CA LYS A 150 -8.01 -0.63 -13.34
C LYS A 150 -7.29 -0.12 -14.57
N CYS A 151 -7.47 -0.81 -15.68
CA CYS A 151 -6.88 -0.46 -16.98
C CYS A 151 -7.95 -0.60 -18.07
N GLY A 152 -8.62 0.50 -18.39
CA GLY A 152 -9.70 0.53 -19.37
C GLY A 152 -10.91 -0.28 -18.90
N SER A 153 -11.23 -1.35 -19.63
CA SER A 153 -12.29 -2.31 -19.26
C SER A 153 -11.85 -3.33 -18.21
N THR A 154 -10.53 -3.48 -17.99
CA THR A 154 -10.01 -4.38 -16.97
C THR A 154 -10.17 -3.72 -15.60
N ASN A 155 -10.81 -4.42 -14.68
CA ASN A 155 -10.98 -3.99 -13.29
C ASN A 155 -10.76 -5.22 -12.39
N LYS A 156 -9.64 -5.26 -11.69
CA LYS A 156 -9.21 -6.42 -10.88
C LYS A 156 -8.74 -5.96 -9.51
N VAL A 157 -8.85 -6.86 -8.54
CA VAL A 157 -8.11 -6.76 -7.27
C VAL A 157 -6.99 -7.77 -7.36
N HIS A 158 -5.74 -7.29 -7.33
CA HIS A 158 -4.57 -8.16 -7.29
C HIS A 158 -4.38 -8.70 -5.88
N PHE A 159 -4.05 -9.98 -5.76
CA PHE A 159 -3.52 -10.58 -4.54
C PHE A 159 -2.36 -11.49 -4.91
N ILE A 160 -1.17 -10.89 -5.03
CA ILE A 160 0.03 -11.59 -5.48
C ILE A 160 0.85 -12.01 -4.27
N LEU A 161 1.15 -13.30 -4.17
CA LEU A 161 2.05 -13.86 -3.17
C LEU A 161 3.35 -14.32 -3.83
N LYS A 162 4.47 -13.73 -3.42
CA LYS A 162 5.82 -14.15 -3.81
C LYS A 162 6.42 -15.01 -2.72
N HIS A 163 6.82 -16.23 -3.08
CA HIS A 163 7.45 -17.18 -2.16
C HIS A 163 8.67 -17.83 -2.80
N LYS A 164 9.63 -18.22 -1.96
CA LYS A 164 10.82 -18.94 -2.39
C LYS A 164 10.48 -20.40 -2.64
N ASN A 165 10.82 -20.92 -3.82
CA ASN A 165 10.71 -22.33 -4.14
C ASN A 165 11.65 -23.13 -3.21
N PRO A 166 11.14 -24.09 -2.44
CA PRO A 166 11.96 -24.88 -1.51
C PRO A 166 12.98 -25.79 -2.22
N LYS A 167 12.82 -26.07 -3.52
CA LYS A 167 13.71 -26.97 -4.27
C LYS A 167 14.94 -26.29 -4.85
N ASP A 168 14.75 -25.14 -5.50
CA ASP A 168 15.82 -24.46 -6.26
C ASP A 168 16.09 -23.02 -5.78
N GLY A 169 15.30 -22.51 -4.83
CA GLY A 169 15.46 -21.17 -4.28
C GLY A 169 14.98 -20.04 -5.19
N SER A 170 14.38 -20.33 -6.35
CA SER A 170 13.78 -19.32 -7.23
C SER A 170 12.57 -18.65 -6.58
N ILE A 171 12.25 -17.41 -6.97
CA ILE A 171 11.06 -16.70 -6.47
C ILE A 171 9.87 -17.00 -7.39
N LEU A 172 8.87 -17.69 -6.84
CA LEU A 172 7.61 -17.99 -7.51
C LEU A 172 6.55 -16.94 -7.14
N SER A 173 5.71 -16.58 -8.11
CA SER A 173 4.59 -15.66 -7.90
C SER A 173 3.27 -16.40 -8.13
N THR A 174 2.38 -16.36 -7.14
CA THR A 174 0.98 -16.80 -7.28
C THR A 174 0.13 -15.54 -7.48
N ILE A 175 -0.70 -15.51 -8.53
CA ILE A 175 -1.56 -14.39 -8.95
C ILE A 175 -3.01 -14.80 -8.75
#